data_AF-A0A074Z594-F1
#
_entry.id   AF-A0A074Z594-F1
#
_cell.length_a   1.000
_cell.length_b   1.000
_cell.length_c   1.000
_cell.angle_alpha   90.00
_cell.angle_beta   90.00
_cell.angle_gamma   90.00
#
_symmetry.space_group_name_H-M   'P 1'
#
loop_
_entity.id
_entity.type
_entity.pdbx_description
1 polymer ?
#
loop_
_entity_poly.entity_id
_entity_poly.type
_entity_poly.pdbx_seq_one_letter_code
_entity_poly.pdbx_strand_id
1 'polypeptide(L)'
;MHHFYEVFSPETIKPILVAIAAFYCACKTEDFSRKLAFLIKATYEILKRPVPNEASDTFKRLVQNIHALEATILMVIGFQTLEVKQPHVLLINAIRANKFPKEISHTSYYICTNILHLTTLILRHSAEAIAAASLYIAAKWNSSDIQSPNGEWYHIFSPNLTFDEISKITEEFTLAFQACDLKIKEQLRTTLR
;
A
#
# COMPACT_ATOMS: atom_id res chain seq x y z
N MET A 1 -5.50 6.17 3.11
CA MET A 1 -5.05 7.44 2.50
C MET A 1 -5.58 7.60 1.09
N HIS A 2 -5.42 6.64 0.19
CA HIS A 2 -6.01 6.69 -1.17
C HIS A 2 -7.49 7.07 -1.17
N HIS A 3 -8.35 6.28 -0.50
CA HIS A 3 -9.78 6.59 -0.38
C HIS A 3 -10.10 7.95 0.25
N PHE A 4 -9.26 8.42 1.17
CA PHE A 4 -9.48 9.71 1.81
C PHE A 4 -9.36 10.86 0.80
N TYR A 5 -8.38 10.79 -0.10
CA TYR A 5 -8.15 11.82 -1.11
C TYR A 5 -8.98 11.67 -2.38
N GLU A 6 -9.87 10.66 -2.46
CA GLU A 6 -10.98 10.68 -3.42
C GLU A 6 -12.05 11.70 -3.03
N VAL A 7 -12.14 12.02 -1.72
CA VAL A 7 -13.16 12.92 -1.16
C VAL A 7 -12.57 14.29 -0.82
N PHE A 8 -11.33 14.34 -0.32
CA PHE A 8 -10.68 15.57 0.13
C PHE A 8 -9.48 15.96 -0.77
N SER A 9 -9.07 17.23 -0.71
CA SER A 9 -7.89 17.72 -1.43
C SER A 9 -6.65 17.77 -0.51
N PRO A 10 -5.46 17.32 -0.98
CA PRO A 10 -4.18 17.48 -0.29
C PRO A 10 -3.80 18.93 0.03
N GLU A 11 -4.36 19.90 -0.71
CA GLU A 11 -4.14 21.33 -0.47
C GLU A 11 -4.88 21.81 0.79
N THR A 12 -6.06 21.24 1.03
CA THR A 12 -6.92 21.58 2.18
C THR A 12 -6.53 20.81 3.43
N ILE A 13 -6.23 19.52 3.29
CA ILE A 13 -5.86 18.65 4.40
C ILE A 13 -4.47 18.09 4.12
N LYS A 14 -3.51 18.47 4.97
CA LYS A 14 -2.10 18.16 4.74
C LYS A 14 -1.84 16.65 4.80
N PRO A 15 -1.16 16.07 3.80
CA PRO A 15 -0.79 14.65 3.75
C PRO A 15 -0.16 14.11 5.02
N ILE A 16 0.72 14.89 5.66
CA ILE A 16 1.40 14.45 6.87
C ILE A 16 0.45 14.17 8.04
N LEU A 17 -0.63 14.95 8.19
CA LEU A 17 -1.60 14.74 9.26
C LEU A 17 -2.46 13.51 8.98
N VAL A 18 -2.88 13.35 7.73
CA VAL A 18 -3.64 12.17 7.27
C VAL A 18 -2.80 10.91 7.38
N ALA A 19 -1.49 10.97 7.10
CA ALA A 19 -0.58 9.85 7.25
C ALA A 19 -0.47 9.39 8.71
N ILE A 20 -0.31 10.33 9.66
CA ILE A 20 -0.29 9.99 11.09
C ILE A 20 -1.62 9.38 11.51
N ALA A 21 -2.74 10.01 11.14
CA ALA A 21 -4.08 9.53 11.49
C ALA A 21 -4.37 8.13 10.90
N ALA A 22 -4.08 7.93 9.61
CA ALA A 22 -4.26 6.64 8.94
C ALA A 22 -3.37 5.54 9.53
N PHE A 23 -2.12 5.87 9.86
CA PHE A 23 -1.21 4.93 10.53
C PHE A 23 -1.70 4.59 11.94
N TYR A 24 -2.22 5.58 12.67
CA TYR A 24 -2.83 5.36 13.98
C TYR A 24 -4.06 4.45 13.90
N CYS A 25 -4.93 4.62 12.89
CA CYS A 25 -6.03 3.69 12.63
C CYS A 25 -5.50 2.27 12.38
N ALA A 26 -4.55 2.12 11.45
CA ALA A 26 -4.01 0.82 11.07
C ALA A 26 -3.36 0.08 12.25
N CYS A 27 -2.60 0.79 13.10
CA CYS A 27 -2.03 0.19 14.32
C CYS A 27 -3.09 -0.37 15.26
N LYS A 28 -4.28 0.25 15.35
CA LYS A 28 -5.36 -0.23 16.20
C LYS A 28 -6.08 -1.43 15.60
N THR A 29 -6.19 -1.50 14.27
CA THR A 29 -6.83 -2.62 13.58
C THR A 29 -5.96 -3.88 13.54
N GLU A 30 -4.63 -3.73 13.44
CA GLU A 30 -3.67 -4.85 13.29
C GLU A 30 -3.12 -5.37 14.64
N ASP A 31 -3.85 -5.20 15.75
CA ASP A 31 -3.44 -5.59 17.12
C ASP A 31 -2.06 -5.04 17.56
N PHE A 32 -1.61 -3.93 16.95
CA PHE A 32 -0.33 -3.31 17.20
C PHE A 32 -0.49 -1.87 17.69
N SER A 33 -1.41 -1.64 18.64
CA SER A 33 -1.75 -0.30 19.10
C SER A 33 -0.54 0.44 19.68
N ARG A 34 -0.41 1.72 19.34
CA ARG A 34 0.65 2.62 19.83
C ARG A 34 0.03 3.92 20.31
N LYS A 35 0.64 4.53 21.33
CA LYS A 35 0.21 5.86 21.81
C LYS A 35 0.38 6.88 20.68
N LEU A 36 -0.63 7.72 20.46
CA LEU A 36 -0.56 8.75 19.43
C LEU A 36 0.62 9.72 19.63
N ALA A 37 0.94 10.06 20.88
CA ALA A 37 2.10 10.88 21.22
C ALA A 37 3.42 10.31 20.68
N PHE A 38 3.58 8.97 20.73
CA PHE A 38 4.75 8.29 20.18
C PHE A 38 4.82 8.42 18.65
N LEU A 39 3.68 8.24 17.96
CA LEU A 39 3.62 8.38 16.50
C LEU A 39 3.93 9.82 16.04
N ILE A 40 3.42 10.81 16.77
CA ILE A 40 3.73 12.23 16.53
C ILE A 40 5.23 12.46 16.71
N LYS A 41 5.81 12.03 17.83
CA LYS A 41 7.24 12.20 18.11
C LYS A 41 8.11 11.58 17.00
N ALA A 42 7.84 10.32 16.63
CA ALA A 42 8.55 9.64 15.56
C ALA A 42 8.45 10.39 14.22
N THR A 43 7.27 10.95 13.91
CA THR A 43 7.08 11.76 12.70
C THR A 43 7.94 13.01 12.70
N TYR A 44 8.02 13.73 13.83
CA TYR A 44 8.85 14.93 13.95
C TYR A 44 10.35 14.61 13.84
N GLU A 45 10.79 13.49 14.42
CA GLU A 45 12.17 13.00 14.29
C GLU A 45 12.52 12.68 12.83
N ILE A 46 11.64 11.96 12.10
CA ILE A 46 11.80 11.66 10.66
C ILE A 46 11.88 12.95 9.84
N LEU A 47 11.04 13.93 10.15
CA LEU A 47 11.03 15.23 9.48
C LEU A 47 12.18 16.17 9.91
N LYS A 48 13.03 15.74 10.85
CA LYS A 48 14.11 16.54 11.45
C LYS A 48 13.60 17.88 11.99
N ARG A 49 12.42 17.87 12.62
CA ARG A 49 11.78 19.04 13.23
C ARG A 49 11.79 18.91 14.76
N PRO A 50 11.88 20.03 15.50
CA PRO A 50 11.82 19.99 16.95
C PRO A 50 10.46 19.48 17.41
N VAL A 51 10.46 18.47 18.29
CA VAL A 51 9.25 17.88 18.83
C VAL A 51 8.58 18.88 19.79
N PRO A 52 7.31 19.24 19.60
CA PRO A 52 6.60 20.10 20.54
C PRO A 52 6.44 19.41 21.90
N ASN A 53 6.57 20.17 22.99
CA ASN A 53 6.37 19.66 24.35
C ASN A 53 4.92 19.14 24.52
N GLU A 54 4.75 17.94 25.06
CA GLU A 54 3.44 17.31 25.26
C GLU A 54 2.48 18.15 26.13
N ALA A 55 3.01 18.93 27.08
CA ALA A 55 2.22 19.81 27.92
C ALA A 55 1.71 21.07 27.19
N SER A 56 2.30 21.41 26.04
CA SER A 56 1.98 22.62 25.28
C SER A 56 0.61 22.55 24.61
N ASP A 57 -0.04 23.70 24.47
CA ASP A 57 -1.33 23.78 23.76
C ASP A 57 -1.20 23.43 22.28
N THR A 58 -0.04 23.68 21.68
CA THR A 58 0.27 23.27 20.30
C THR A 58 0.19 21.75 20.15
N PHE A 59 0.78 21.00 21.08
CA PHE A 59 0.73 19.54 21.06
C PHE A 59 -0.69 19.03 21.29
N LYS A 60 -1.41 19.60 22.26
CA LYS A 60 -2.81 19.23 22.53
C LYS A 60 -3.72 19.46 21.31
N ARG A 61 -3.57 20.59 20.62
CA ARG A 61 -4.30 20.89 19.37
C ARG A 61 -3.95 19.90 18.26
N LEU A 62 -2.68 19.53 18.13
CA LEU A 62 -2.25 18.53 17.15
C LEU A 62 -2.91 17.17 17.41
N VAL A 63 -2.93 16.72 18.67
CA VAL A 63 -3.61 15.48 19.08
C VAL A 63 -5.10 15.53 18.75
N GLN A 64 -5.78 16.63 19.10
CA GLN A 64 -7.20 16.82 18.79
C GLN A 64 -7.48 16.76 17.28
N ASN A 65 -6.66 17.44 16.47
CA ASN A 65 -6.79 17.42 15.01
C ASN A 65 -6.61 16.02 14.44
N ILE A 66 -5.66 15.23 14.98
CA ILE A 66 -5.44 13.86 14.52
C ILE A 66 -6.62 12.95 14.88
N HIS A 67 -7.20 13.07 16.08
CA HIS A 67 -8.42 12.33 16.43
C HIS A 67 -9.61 12.72 15.54
N ALA A 68 -9.75 14.00 15.20
CA ALA A 68 -10.80 14.45 14.27
C ALA A 68 -10.59 13.87 12.86
N LEU A 69 -9.34 13.81 12.38
CA LEU A 69 -9.00 13.17 11.11
C LEU A 69 -9.22 11.66 11.17
N GLU A 70 -8.92 11.02 12.28
CA GLU A 70 -9.18 9.60 12.49
C GLU A 70 -10.67 9.27 12.28
N ALA A 71 -11.55 10.02 12.96
CA ALA A 71 -12.99 9.86 12.79
C ALA A 71 -13.43 10.12 11.34
N THR A 72 -12.88 11.16 10.70
CA THR A 72 -13.16 11.47 9.29
C THR A 72 -12.72 10.35 8.36
N ILE A 73 -11.53 9.77 8.57
CA ILE A 73 -11.04 8.64 7.78
C ILE A 73 -11.97 7.45 7.91
N LEU A 74 -12.39 7.10 9.13
CA LEU A 74 -13.31 5.99 9.38
C LEU A 74 -14.66 6.20 8.70
N MET A 75 -15.17 7.44 8.70
CA MET A 75 -16.39 7.80 7.97
C MET A 75 -16.23 7.66 6.45
N VAL A 76 -15.10 8.09 5.88
CA VAL A 76 -14.85 7.98 4.43
C VAL A 76 -14.76 6.53 3.97
N ILE A 77 -14.05 5.67 4.72
CA ILE A 77 -13.90 4.26 4.35
C ILE A 77 -15.12 3.40 4.75
N GLY A 78 -16.13 4.01 5.37
CA GLY A 78 -17.41 3.37 5.69
C GLY A 78 -17.32 2.16 6.64
N PHE A 79 -16.24 2.04 7.43
CA PHE A 79 -15.88 0.89 8.28
C PHE A 79 -15.73 -0.48 7.56
N GLN A 80 -16.30 -0.66 6.36
CA GLN A 80 -16.28 -1.90 5.59
C GLN A 80 -14.90 -2.20 4.98
N THR A 81 -14.13 -1.18 4.61
CA THR A 81 -12.78 -1.38 4.04
C THR A 81 -11.77 -1.93 5.05
N LEU A 82 -12.07 -1.91 6.35
CA LEU A 82 -11.18 -2.46 7.39
C LEU A 82 -11.10 -3.99 7.35
N GLU A 83 -12.11 -4.67 6.80
CA GLU A 83 -12.15 -6.14 6.71
C GLU A 83 -11.61 -6.67 5.37
N VAL A 84 -11.30 -5.78 4.43
CA VAL A 84 -10.81 -6.17 3.10
C VAL A 84 -9.39 -6.72 3.21
N LYS A 85 -9.22 -7.97 2.74
CA LYS A 85 -7.91 -8.62 2.70
C LYS A 85 -6.96 -7.83 1.79
N GLN A 86 -5.83 -7.43 2.37
CA GLN A 86 -4.79 -6.72 1.62
C GLN A 86 -4.26 -7.60 0.47
N PRO A 87 -3.87 -7.02 -0.68
CA PRO A 87 -3.33 -7.77 -1.82
C PRO A 87 -2.15 -8.69 -1.44
N HIS A 88 -1.30 -8.27 -0.49
CA HIS A 88 -0.18 -9.07 0.00
C HIS A 88 -0.61 -10.40 0.65
N VAL A 89 -1.75 -10.43 1.35
CA VAL A 89 -2.25 -11.66 1.96
C VAL A 89 -2.63 -12.66 0.88
N LEU A 90 -3.31 -12.19 -0.17
CA LEU A 90 -3.72 -13.01 -1.32
C LEU A 90 -2.48 -13.52 -2.08
N LEU A 91 -1.50 -12.64 -2.31
CA LEU A 91 -0.22 -12.97 -2.95
C LEU A 91 0.52 -14.08 -2.19
N ILE A 92 0.70 -13.93 -0.87
CA ILE A 92 1.41 -14.91 -0.04
C ILE A 92 0.70 -16.26 -0.06
N ASN A 93 -0.64 -16.27 -0.01
CA ASN A 93 -1.41 -17.51 -0.06
C ASN A 93 -1.21 -18.23 -1.40
N ALA A 94 -1.26 -17.50 -2.52
CA ALA A 94 -1.00 -18.06 -3.85
C ALA A 94 0.43 -18.60 -3.98
N ILE A 95 1.42 -17.87 -3.47
CA ILE A 95 2.83 -18.30 -3.47
C ILE A 95 3.03 -19.60 -2.70
N ARG A 96 2.46 -19.70 -1.49
CA ARG A 96 2.60 -20.89 -0.64
C ARG A 96 1.93 -22.12 -1.26
N ALA A 97 0.77 -21.94 -1.90
CA ALA A 97 0.04 -23.03 -2.52
C ALA A 97 0.76 -23.61 -3.76
N ASN A 98 1.46 -22.77 -4.53
CA ASN A 98 2.02 -23.15 -5.84
C ASN A 98 3.55 -23.27 -5.86
N LYS A 99 4.22 -23.07 -4.71
CA LYS A 99 5.67 -23.24 -4.54
C LYS A 99 6.50 -22.41 -5.54
N PHE A 100 6.13 -21.15 -5.77
CA PHE A 100 6.90 -20.27 -6.65
C PHE A 100 8.35 -20.10 -6.15
N PRO A 101 9.32 -19.87 -7.06
CA PRO A 101 10.69 -19.56 -6.69
C PRO A 101 10.79 -18.42 -5.67
N LYS A 102 11.77 -18.51 -4.76
CA LYS A 102 11.97 -17.53 -3.69
C LYS A 102 12.22 -16.12 -4.24
N GLU A 103 12.95 -16.02 -5.35
CA GLU A 103 13.28 -14.76 -6.03
C GLU A 103 12.01 -14.05 -6.54
N ILE A 104 11.12 -14.79 -7.22
CA ILE A 104 9.83 -14.26 -7.70
C ILE A 104 8.92 -13.89 -6.52
N SER A 105 8.92 -14.71 -5.48
CA SER A 105 8.12 -14.48 -4.28
C SER A 105 8.53 -13.19 -3.56
N HIS A 106 9.84 -12.95 -3.42
CA HIS A 106 10.36 -11.74 -2.81
C HIS A 106 10.08 -10.52 -3.70
N THR A 107 10.41 -10.62 -4.99
CA THR A 107 10.21 -9.54 -5.97
C THR A 107 8.74 -9.11 -6.02
N SER A 108 7.81 -10.07 -6.13
CA SER A 108 6.37 -9.78 -6.22
C SER A 108 5.83 -9.08 -4.98
N TYR A 109 6.30 -9.42 -3.78
CA TYR A 109 5.93 -8.73 -2.54
C TYR A 109 6.32 -7.24 -2.57
N TYR A 110 7.52 -6.92 -3.05
CA TYR A 110 7.94 -5.53 -3.20
C TYR A 110 7.19 -4.82 -4.32
N ILE A 111 6.96 -5.47 -5.46
CA ILE A 111 6.14 -4.89 -6.52
C ILE A 111 4.74 -4.56 -5.99
N CYS A 112 4.10 -5.48 -5.26
CA CYS A 112 2.80 -5.26 -4.63
C CYS A 112 2.82 -4.02 -3.71
N THR A 113 3.86 -3.88 -2.89
CA THR A 113 4.07 -2.70 -2.06
C THR A 113 4.18 -1.42 -2.91
N ASN A 114 4.96 -1.46 -4.00
CA ASN A 114 5.18 -0.30 -4.85
C ASN A 114 3.93 0.10 -5.65
N ILE A 115 3.10 -0.86 -6.06
CA ILE A 115 1.79 -0.55 -6.68
C ILE A 115 0.98 0.32 -5.72
N LEU A 116 0.91 -0.03 -4.42
CA LEU A 116 0.18 0.76 -3.43
C LEU A 116 0.80 2.14 -3.16
N HIS A 117 2.11 2.31 -3.31
CA HIS A 117 2.79 3.59 -3.04
C HIS A 117 2.77 4.54 -4.24
N LEU A 118 2.93 4.01 -5.45
CA LEU A 118 3.19 4.81 -6.65
C LEU A 118 1.95 5.03 -7.52
N THR A 119 0.87 4.29 -7.26
CA THR A 119 -0.34 4.32 -8.09
C THR A 119 -1.60 4.43 -7.25
N THR A 120 -2.71 4.72 -7.91
CA THR A 120 -4.07 4.70 -7.34
C THR A 120 -4.86 3.46 -7.76
N LEU A 121 -4.18 2.41 -8.24
CA LEU A 121 -4.81 1.21 -8.81
C LEU A 121 -5.73 0.49 -7.81
N ILE A 122 -5.42 0.56 -6.51
CA ILE A 122 -6.24 -0.01 -5.42
C ILE A 122 -7.65 0.59 -5.31
N LEU A 123 -7.88 1.75 -5.90
CA LEU A 123 -9.20 2.40 -5.94
C LEU A 123 -10.09 1.85 -7.07
N ARG A 124 -9.48 1.28 -8.12
CA ARG A 124 -10.18 0.87 -9.34
C ARG A 124 -10.17 -0.64 -9.59
N HIS A 125 -9.23 -1.35 -8.98
CA HIS A 125 -9.03 -2.78 -9.17
C HIS A 125 -9.13 -3.53 -7.85
N SER A 126 -9.56 -4.79 -7.94
CA SER A 126 -9.65 -5.67 -6.77
C SER A 126 -8.27 -6.02 -6.22
N ALA A 127 -8.24 -6.44 -4.95
CA ALA A 127 -7.00 -6.87 -4.30
C ALA A 127 -6.41 -8.12 -4.99
N GLU A 128 -7.27 -8.99 -5.51
CA GLU A 128 -6.93 -10.17 -6.31
C GLU A 128 -6.19 -9.78 -7.59
N ALA A 129 -6.71 -8.78 -8.32
CA ALA A 129 -6.12 -8.30 -9.56
C ALA A 129 -4.74 -7.68 -9.33
N ILE A 130 -4.59 -6.89 -8.25
CA ILE A 130 -3.30 -6.29 -7.85
C ILE A 130 -2.29 -7.37 -7.44
N ALA A 131 -2.73 -8.37 -6.67
CA ALA A 131 -1.87 -9.49 -6.28
C ALA A 131 -1.39 -10.26 -7.51
N ALA A 132 -2.28 -10.60 -8.45
CA ALA A 132 -1.93 -11.27 -9.69
C ALA A 132 -0.96 -10.44 -10.55
N ALA A 133 -1.23 -9.14 -10.73
CA ALA A 133 -0.35 -8.25 -11.48
C ALA A 133 1.03 -8.13 -10.85
N SER A 134 1.12 -8.06 -9.52
CA SER A 134 2.42 -8.01 -8.83
C SER A 134 3.27 -9.26 -9.07
N LEU A 135 2.63 -10.44 -9.15
CA LEU A 135 3.29 -11.70 -9.48
C LEU A 135 3.74 -11.71 -10.95
N TYR A 136 2.89 -11.25 -11.87
CA TYR A 136 3.20 -11.17 -13.30
C TYR A 136 4.38 -10.25 -13.60
N ILE A 137 4.38 -9.04 -13.03
CA ILE A 137 5.48 -8.08 -13.17
C ILE A 137 6.79 -8.69 -12.64
N ALA A 138 6.74 -9.36 -11.49
CA ALA A 138 7.91 -10.00 -10.90
C ALA A 138 8.46 -11.14 -11.76
N ALA A 139 7.59 -11.95 -12.37
CA ALA A 139 8.01 -13.01 -13.28
C ALA A 139 8.68 -12.43 -14.53
N LYS A 140 8.08 -11.41 -15.15
CA LYS A 140 8.66 -10.69 -16.30
C LYS A 140 10.01 -10.05 -15.97
N TRP A 141 10.13 -9.44 -14.80
CA TRP A 141 11.38 -8.82 -14.35
C TRP A 141 12.52 -9.85 -14.19
N ASN A 142 12.19 -11.05 -13.70
CA ASN A 142 13.15 -12.13 -13.51
C ASN A 142 13.35 -13.00 -14.76
N SER A 143 12.79 -12.61 -15.92
CA SER A 143 12.82 -13.42 -17.15
C SER A 143 12.31 -14.86 -16.94
N SER A 144 11.37 -15.03 -16.01
CA SER A 144 10.74 -16.31 -15.68
C SER A 144 9.31 -16.32 -16.19
N ASP A 145 8.78 -17.52 -16.46
CA ASP A 145 7.40 -17.70 -16.89
C ASP A 145 6.58 -18.37 -15.78
N ILE A 146 5.33 -17.94 -15.63
CA ILE A 146 4.44 -18.47 -14.60
C ILE A 146 3.75 -19.70 -15.17
N GLN A 147 4.34 -20.88 -14.93
CA GLN A 147 3.73 -22.13 -15.36
C GLN A 147 2.57 -22.50 -14.43
N SER A 148 1.44 -22.89 -15.03
CA SER A 148 0.29 -23.45 -14.33
C SER A 148 -0.06 -24.81 -14.96
N PRO A 149 -0.15 -25.90 -14.18
CA PRO A 149 -0.41 -27.23 -14.73
C PRO A 149 -1.79 -27.39 -15.40
N ASN A 150 -2.81 -26.63 -14.94
CA ASN A 150 -4.22 -26.92 -15.23
C ASN A 150 -5.04 -25.70 -15.66
N GLY A 151 -4.44 -24.75 -16.40
CA GLY A 151 -5.14 -23.58 -16.95
C GLY A 151 -4.38 -22.28 -16.72
N GLU A 152 -5.08 -21.16 -16.86
CA GLU A 152 -4.50 -19.82 -16.68
C GLU A 152 -4.08 -19.57 -15.22
N TRP A 153 -2.82 -19.18 -15.00
CA TRP A 153 -2.23 -19.03 -13.66
C TRP A 153 -2.93 -17.97 -12.80
N TYR A 154 -3.55 -16.97 -13.41
CA TYR A 154 -4.18 -15.88 -12.66
C TYR A 154 -5.51 -16.28 -12.03
N HIS A 155 -6.12 -17.39 -12.45
CA HIS A 155 -7.32 -17.92 -11.81
C HIS A 155 -7.08 -18.47 -10.39
N ILE A 156 -5.82 -18.61 -9.98
CA ILE A 156 -5.43 -18.90 -8.60
C ILE A 156 -5.92 -17.79 -7.65
N PHE A 157 -6.00 -16.55 -8.15
CA PHE A 157 -6.44 -15.39 -7.37
C PHE A 157 -7.96 -15.19 -7.43
N SER A 158 -8.55 -15.29 -8.62
CA SER A 158 -10.00 -15.20 -8.81
C SER A 158 -10.42 -15.82 -10.14
N PRO A 159 -11.53 -16.58 -10.19
CA PRO A 159 -12.05 -17.17 -11.43
C PRO A 159 -12.52 -16.12 -12.44
N ASN A 160 -12.89 -14.92 -11.98
CA ASN A 160 -13.40 -13.86 -12.85
C ASN A 160 -12.28 -12.96 -13.41
N LEU A 161 -11.04 -13.17 -12.98
CA LEU A 161 -9.92 -12.34 -13.38
C LEU A 161 -9.54 -12.61 -14.84
N THR A 162 -9.24 -11.55 -15.58
CA THR A 162 -8.85 -11.64 -16.99
C THR A 162 -7.41 -11.17 -17.18
N PHE A 163 -6.73 -11.71 -18.19
CA PHE A 163 -5.38 -11.28 -18.52
C PHE A 163 -5.32 -9.82 -18.98
N ASP A 164 -6.36 -9.32 -19.65
CA ASP A 164 -6.46 -7.92 -20.09
C ASP A 164 -6.41 -6.94 -18.90
N GLU A 165 -7.11 -7.27 -17.80
CA GLU A 165 -7.04 -6.46 -16.57
C GLU A 165 -5.62 -6.45 -15.97
N ILE A 166 -4.95 -7.60 -15.94
CA ILE A 166 -3.57 -7.71 -15.44
C ILE A 166 -2.60 -6.92 -16.32
N SER A 167 -2.77 -6.97 -17.65
CA SER A 167 -1.95 -6.19 -18.59
C SER A 167 -2.11 -4.69 -18.34
N LYS A 168 -3.36 -4.22 -18.20
CA LYS A 168 -3.65 -2.81 -17.91
C LYS A 168 -3.00 -2.32 -16.62
N ILE A 169 -3.14 -3.08 -15.53
CA ILE A 169 -2.49 -2.77 -14.24
C ILE A 169 -0.96 -2.73 -14.41
N THR A 170 -0.40 -3.67 -15.16
CA THR A 170 1.04 -3.77 -15.41
C THR A 170 1.58 -2.58 -16.21
N GLU A 171 0.87 -2.20 -17.27
CA GLU A 171 1.23 -1.06 -18.12
C GLU A 171 1.18 0.25 -17.33
N GLU A 172 0.10 0.48 -16.59
CA GLU A 172 -0.05 1.68 -15.78
C GLU A 172 1.02 1.77 -14.68
N PHE A 173 1.28 0.66 -13.97
CA PHE A 173 2.36 0.62 -13.00
C PHE A 173 3.73 0.88 -13.64
N THR A 174 3.99 0.32 -14.81
CA THR A 174 5.25 0.54 -15.54
C THR A 174 5.42 2.01 -15.91
N LEU A 175 4.37 2.67 -16.39
CA LEU A 175 4.37 4.09 -16.69
C LEU A 175 4.62 4.94 -15.44
N ALA A 176 3.91 4.65 -14.34
CA ALA A 176 4.11 5.35 -13.07
C ALA A 176 5.55 5.15 -12.53
N PHE A 177 6.07 3.93 -12.60
CA PHE A 177 7.44 3.62 -12.22
C PHE A 177 8.47 4.35 -13.10
N GLN A 178 8.22 4.46 -14.41
CA GLN A 178 9.07 5.23 -15.32
C GLN A 178 8.99 6.74 -15.12
N ALA A 179 7.89 7.27 -14.59
CA ALA A 179 7.78 8.68 -14.22
C ALA A 179 8.51 9.03 -12.91
N CYS A 180 8.84 8.03 -12.07
CA CYS A 180 9.52 8.27 -10.80
C CYS A 180 10.95 8.83 -10.96
N ASP A 181 11.38 9.60 -9.97
CA ASP A 181 12.76 10.12 -9.88
C ASP A 181 13.80 8.99 -9.87
N LEU A 182 14.99 9.27 -10.42
CA LEU A 182 16.09 8.31 -10.51
C LEU A 182 16.47 7.73 -9.14
N LYS A 183 16.45 8.55 -8.07
CA LYS A 183 16.74 8.10 -6.71
C LYS A 183 15.75 7.04 -6.21
N ILE A 184 14.47 7.22 -6.51
CA ILE A 184 13.42 6.26 -6.15
C ILE A 184 13.62 4.98 -6.95
N LYS A 185 13.87 5.09 -8.26
CA LYS A 185 14.16 3.95 -9.12
C LYS A 185 15.39 3.16 -8.66
N GLU A 186 16.45 3.83 -8.24
CA GLU A 186 17.67 3.20 -7.73
C GLU A 186 17.40 2.47 -6.41
N GLN A 187 16.73 3.12 -5.46
CA GLN A 187 16.38 2.51 -4.18
C GLN A 187 15.48 1.27 -4.37
N LEU A 188 14.51 1.35 -5.28
CA LEU A 188 13.65 0.23 -5.63
C LEU A 188 14.43 -0.90 -6.33
N ARG A 189 15.35 -0.58 -7.24
CA ARG A 189 16.22 -1.59 -7.87
C ARG A 189 17.10 -2.33 -6.86
N THR A 190 17.57 -1.65 -5.81
CA THR A 190 18.32 -2.29 -4.73
C THR A 190 17.43 -3.22 -3.89
N THR A 191 16.16 -2.86 -3.71
CA THR A 191 15.22 -3.64 -2.89
C THR A 191 14.62 -4.84 -3.66
N LEU A 192 14.60 -4.77 -4.99
CA LEU A 192 14.09 -5.81 -5.90
C LEU A 192 15.15 -6.86 -6.29
N ARG A 193 16.43 -6.65 -5.95
CA ARG A 193 17.52 -7.64 -6.10
C ARG A 193 17.64 -8.50 -4.84
#